data_AF-A0AA89BX16-F1
#
_entry.id   AF-A0AA89BX16-F1
#
_cell.length_a   1.000
_cell.length_b   1.000
_cell.length_c   1.000
_cell.angle_alpha   90.00
_cell.angle_beta   90.00
_cell.angle_gamma   90.00
#
_symmetry.space_group_name_H-M   'P 1'
#
loop_
_entity.id
_entity.type
_entity.pdbx_description
1 polymer ?
#
loop_
_entity_poly.entity_id
_entity_poly.type
_entity_poly.pdbx_seq_one_letter_code
_entity_poly.pdbx_strand_id
1 'polypeptide(L)'
;MDENLSLSCPENGCICTFDSYVQMQNHCLIANHEFSSSSSTFDRIKLRWKDTCFDMSTGVHRVKFESRMKSGSSMSEMVLALKKDKKNARFSEKVKGYLLGIFEAGDVSGRKANPSTVVQNMRVARNDDGSNMFKPLEYLELSQNCSYFSRLACLKRSGKLQGVVEDHDLEAIIHAINTEEAKAQLV
;
A
#
# COMPACT_ATOMS: atom_id res chain seq x y z
N MET A 1 -12.46 -22.74 -64.54
CA MET A 1 -12.57 -22.58 -63.08
C MET A 1 -11.59 -21.49 -62.73
N ASP A 2 -12.06 -20.25 -62.68
CA ASP A 2 -11.17 -19.11 -62.41
C ASP A 2 -11.08 -18.96 -60.89
N GLU A 3 -9.90 -19.29 -60.35
CA GLU A 3 -9.57 -19.06 -58.95
C GLU A 3 -9.61 -17.54 -58.70
N ASN A 4 -10.62 -17.07 -57.96
CA ASN A 4 -10.69 -15.69 -57.47
C ASN A 4 -9.53 -15.45 -56.49
N LEU A 5 -8.42 -14.92 -57.00
CA LEU A 5 -7.28 -14.52 -56.19
C LEU A 5 -7.59 -13.18 -55.51
N SER A 6 -8.17 -13.23 -54.32
CA SER A 6 -8.38 -12.03 -53.48
C SER A 6 -7.02 -11.50 -52.98
N LEU A 7 -6.72 -10.24 -53.27
CA LEU A 7 -5.52 -9.55 -52.81
C LEU A 7 -5.80 -8.86 -51.47
N SER A 8 -4.91 -9.04 -50.50
CA SER A 8 -4.98 -8.37 -49.19
C SER A 8 -4.04 -7.18 -49.12
N CYS A 9 -4.40 -6.18 -48.31
CA CYS A 9 -3.51 -5.06 -48.02
C CYS A 9 -2.19 -5.53 -47.34
N PRO A 10 -1.02 -5.00 -47.73
CA PRO A 10 0.26 -5.32 -47.09
C PRO A 10 0.44 -4.66 -45.70
N GLU A 11 -0.42 -3.72 -45.32
CA GLU A 11 -0.33 -3.02 -44.02
C GLU A 11 -0.72 -3.95 -42.87
N ASN A 12 0.11 -3.99 -41.83
CA ASN A 12 -0.01 -4.98 -40.76
C ASN A 12 -1.28 -4.74 -39.93
N GLY A 13 -2.27 -5.62 -40.11
CA GLY A 13 -3.55 -5.58 -39.38
C GLY A 13 -4.73 -4.98 -40.17
N CYS A 14 -4.52 -4.56 -41.42
CA CYS A 14 -5.62 -4.14 -42.29
C CYS A 14 -6.44 -5.35 -42.77
N ILE A 15 -7.76 -5.26 -42.72
CA ILE A 15 -8.68 -6.36 -43.10
C ILE A 15 -9.28 -6.22 -44.51
N CYS A 16 -8.88 -5.19 -45.28
CA CYS A 16 -9.44 -4.97 -46.61
C CYS A 16 -8.91 -6.00 -47.62
N THR A 17 -9.84 -6.59 -48.38
CA THR A 17 -9.57 -7.50 -49.51
C THR A 17 -10.08 -6.92 -50.81
N PHE A 18 -9.37 -7.18 -51.90
CA PHE A 18 -9.64 -6.60 -53.20
C PHE A 18 -9.56 -7.64 -54.31
N ASP A 19 -10.39 -7.47 -55.33
CA ASP A 19 -10.42 -8.37 -56.49
C ASP A 19 -9.46 -7.92 -57.61
N SER A 20 -8.82 -6.75 -57.43
CA SER A 20 -7.89 -6.17 -58.40
C SER A 20 -6.74 -5.43 -57.74
N TYR A 21 -5.56 -5.54 -58.35
CA TYR A 21 -4.34 -4.89 -57.88
C TYR A 21 -4.45 -3.36 -57.85
N VAL A 22 -5.13 -2.78 -58.84
CA VAL A 22 -5.33 -1.32 -58.92
C VAL A 22 -6.17 -0.81 -57.76
N GLN A 23 -7.16 -1.59 -57.34
CA GLN A 23 -8.04 -1.24 -56.21
C GLN A 23 -7.27 -1.30 -54.89
N MET A 24 -6.47 -2.35 -54.69
CA MET A 24 -5.57 -2.47 -53.53
C MET A 24 -4.54 -1.33 -53.50
N GLN A 25 -3.91 -1.02 -54.63
CA GLN A 25 -2.90 0.02 -54.73
C GLN A 25 -3.49 1.41 -54.43
N ASN A 26 -4.67 1.72 -54.97
CA ASN A 26 -5.36 2.97 -54.67
C ASN A 26 -5.73 3.09 -53.19
N HIS A 27 -6.18 2.00 -52.56
CA HIS A 27 -6.40 1.98 -51.12
C HIS A 27 -5.13 2.32 -50.32
N CYS A 28 -3.98 1.74 -50.70
CA CYS A 28 -2.68 2.06 -50.10
C CYS A 28 -2.28 3.53 -50.32
N LEU A 29 -2.53 4.09 -51.51
CA LEU A 29 -2.21 5.49 -51.81
C LEU A 29 -3.09 6.48 -51.06
N ILE A 30 -4.35 6.14 -50.82
CA ILE A 30 -5.28 6.96 -50.03
C ILE A 30 -5.03 6.78 -48.52
N ALA A 31 -4.32 5.70 -48.12
CA ALA A 31 -4.06 5.31 -46.74
C ALA A 31 -5.33 5.08 -45.89
N ASN A 32 -6.43 4.66 -46.52
CA ASN A 32 -7.71 4.44 -45.86
C ASN A 32 -7.83 3.00 -45.31
N HIS A 33 -6.95 2.64 -44.39
CA HIS A 33 -6.88 1.30 -43.81
C HIS A 33 -8.00 1.04 -42.81
N GLU A 34 -8.79 -0.01 -43.05
CA GLU A 34 -9.71 -0.54 -42.04
C GLU A 34 -9.02 -1.64 -41.23
N PHE A 35 -9.00 -1.47 -39.92
CA PHE A 35 -8.50 -2.46 -38.98
C PHE A 35 -9.68 -3.16 -38.34
N SER A 36 -9.56 -4.46 -38.08
CA SER A 36 -10.56 -5.15 -37.26
C SER A 36 -10.57 -4.48 -35.89
N SER A 37 -11.61 -3.71 -35.61
CA SER A 37 -11.87 -3.11 -34.31
C SER A 37 -12.37 -4.17 -33.33
N SER A 38 -11.68 -5.33 -33.27
CA SER A 38 -11.70 -6.16 -32.09
C SER A 38 -10.99 -5.38 -30.99
N SER A 39 -11.67 -4.35 -30.48
CA SER A 39 -11.29 -3.66 -29.26
C SER A 39 -10.98 -4.77 -28.26
N SER A 40 -9.70 -4.85 -27.88
CA SER A 40 -9.27 -5.83 -26.90
C SER A 40 -10.21 -5.73 -25.71
N THR A 41 -10.55 -6.85 -25.08
CA THR A 41 -11.32 -6.82 -23.83
C THR A 41 -10.72 -5.81 -22.84
N PHE A 42 -9.40 -5.62 -22.89
CA PHE A 42 -8.67 -4.61 -22.16
C PHE A 42 -9.05 -3.16 -22.49
N ASP A 43 -9.22 -2.82 -23.77
CA ASP A 43 -9.58 -1.46 -24.19
C ASP A 43 -11.03 -1.13 -23.81
N ARG A 44 -11.93 -2.12 -23.89
CA ARG A 44 -13.32 -2.00 -23.40
C ARG A 44 -13.36 -1.75 -21.89
N ILE A 45 -12.50 -2.41 -21.12
CA ILE A 45 -12.37 -2.21 -19.68
C ILE A 45 -11.86 -0.79 -19.38
N LYS A 46 -10.83 -0.31 -20.08
CA LYS A 46 -10.32 1.06 -19.91
C LYS A 46 -11.37 2.13 -20.18
N LEU A 47 -12.14 1.98 -21.25
CA LEU A 47 -13.21 2.91 -21.61
C LEU A 47 -14.31 2.92 -20.54
N ARG A 48 -14.78 1.75 -20.11
CA ARG A 48 -15.77 1.62 -19.01
C ARG A 48 -15.28 2.24 -17.70
N TRP A 49 -14.01 2.05 -17.38
CA TRP A 49 -13.40 2.64 -16.18
C TRP A 49 -13.39 4.16 -16.26
N LYS A 50 -13.02 4.73 -17.43
CA LYS A 50 -13.04 6.18 -17.68
C LYS A 50 -14.43 6.76 -17.40
N ASP A 51 -15.47 6.13 -17.93
CA ASP A 51 -16.84 6.61 -17.80
C ASP A 51 -17.33 6.50 -16.34
N THR A 52 -16.99 5.42 -15.65
CA THR A 52 -17.37 5.20 -14.24
C THR A 52 -16.67 6.22 -13.32
N CYS A 53 -15.40 6.50 -13.54
CA CYS A 53 -14.65 7.50 -12.76
C CYS A 53 -15.14 8.94 -13.01
N PHE A 54 -15.57 9.26 -14.23
CA PHE A 54 -16.12 10.57 -14.54
C PHE A 54 -17.44 10.83 -13.79
N ASP A 55 -18.32 9.82 -13.72
CA ASP A 55 -19.59 9.90 -13.00
C ASP A 55 -19.40 10.06 -11.48
N MET A 56 -18.45 9.33 -10.90
CA MET A 56 -18.13 9.43 -9.46
C MET A 56 -17.49 10.76 -9.04
N SER A 57 -16.81 11.46 -9.94
CA SER A 57 -16.11 12.72 -9.59
C SER A 57 -17.05 13.90 -9.34
N THR A 58 -18.33 13.79 -9.73
CA THR A 58 -19.32 14.88 -9.55
C THR A 58 -20.10 14.77 -8.24
N GLY A 59 -20.02 13.62 -7.54
CA GLY A 59 -20.79 13.33 -6.33
C GLY A 59 -20.01 13.28 -5.02
N VAL A 60 -18.67 13.33 -5.04
CA VAL A 60 -17.87 13.41 -3.81
C VAL A 60 -17.80 14.86 -3.36
N HIS A 61 -18.77 15.21 -2.52
CA HIS A 61 -18.82 16.34 -1.62
C HIS A 61 -17.51 17.14 -1.55
N ARG A 62 -17.48 18.28 -2.26
CA ARG A 62 -16.63 19.40 -1.92
C ARG A 62 -17.16 20.00 -0.62
N VAL A 63 -16.90 19.34 0.51
CA VAL A 63 -17.21 19.88 1.83
C VAL A 63 -16.31 21.10 2.00
N LYS A 64 -16.87 22.28 1.77
CA LYS A 64 -16.29 23.50 2.31
C LYS A 64 -16.21 23.31 3.82
N PHE A 65 -14.99 23.22 4.33
CA PHE A 65 -14.73 23.33 5.75
C PHE A 65 -15.04 24.77 6.17
N GLU A 66 -16.28 25.03 6.56
CA GLU A 66 -16.60 26.20 7.38
C GLU A 66 -16.70 25.70 8.82
N SER A 67 -15.63 25.95 9.58
CA SER A 67 -15.61 25.73 11.02
C SER A 67 -16.67 26.64 11.66
N ARG A 68 -17.72 26.04 12.23
CA ARG A 68 -18.60 26.72 13.18
C ARG A 68 -18.54 25.98 14.50
N MET A 69 -17.57 26.38 15.32
CA MET A 69 -17.55 26.10 16.75
C MET A 69 -18.86 26.59 17.37
N LYS A 70 -19.68 25.69 17.92
CA LYS A 70 -20.56 26.00 19.05
C LYS A 70 -20.68 24.80 19.99
N SER A 71 -20.55 25.15 21.26
CA SER A 71 -20.50 24.34 22.47
C SER A 71 -21.77 23.54 22.74
N GLY A 72 -21.59 22.35 23.30
CA GLY A 72 -22.46 21.72 24.30
C GLY A 72 -23.86 21.32 23.85
N SER A 73 -24.05 20.03 23.58
CA SER A 73 -25.15 19.26 24.16
C SER A 73 -24.95 17.77 23.91
N SER A 74 -25.16 16.97 24.96
CA SER A 74 -25.28 15.51 24.91
C SER A 74 -26.36 15.12 23.92
N MET A 75 -26.00 14.51 22.79
CA MET A 75 -26.97 13.85 21.94
C MET A 75 -26.34 12.68 21.17
N SER A 76 -26.82 11.49 21.54
CA SER A 76 -26.89 10.27 20.74
C SER A 76 -25.56 9.61 20.33
N GLU A 77 -25.05 8.81 21.26
CA GLU A 77 -24.17 7.67 21.00
C GLU A 77 -24.94 6.60 20.20
N MET A 78 -25.05 6.78 18.89
CA MET A 78 -25.35 5.73 17.90
C MET A 78 -25.32 6.39 16.51
N VAL A 79 -24.80 5.67 15.51
CA VAL A 79 -24.80 5.97 14.05
C VAL A 79 -23.45 6.37 13.41
N LEU A 80 -22.32 6.36 14.13
CA LEU A 80 -21.01 6.25 13.47
C LEU A 80 -20.09 5.29 14.24
N ALA A 81 -19.90 4.08 13.70
CA ALA A 81 -18.83 3.18 14.11
C ALA A 81 -17.47 3.73 13.60
N LEU A 82 -17.07 4.91 14.07
CA LEU A 82 -15.72 5.39 13.88
C LEU A 82 -14.80 4.37 14.55
N LYS A 83 -13.91 3.75 13.76
CA LYS A 83 -12.83 2.93 14.30
C LYS A 83 -12.11 3.81 15.32
N LYS A 84 -12.12 3.40 16.59
CA LYS A 84 -11.34 4.08 17.63
C LYS A 84 -9.92 4.24 17.11
N ASP A 85 -9.39 5.46 17.17
CA ASP A 85 -8.02 5.74 16.75
C ASP A 85 -7.08 4.78 17.47
N LYS A 86 -6.46 3.89 16.70
CA LYS A 86 -5.51 2.93 17.23
C LYS A 86 -4.26 3.72 17.56
N LYS A 87 -4.13 4.12 18.84
CA LYS A 87 -2.97 4.86 19.32
C LYS A 87 -1.71 4.13 18.88
N ASN A 88 -0.87 4.81 18.10
CA ASN A 88 0.46 4.31 17.73
C ASN A 88 1.35 4.36 18.99
N ALA A 89 1.17 3.40 19.88
CA ALA A 89 1.96 3.28 21.08
C ALA A 89 3.34 2.74 20.71
N ARG A 90 4.38 3.49 21.06
CA ARG A 90 5.77 3.01 21.00
C ARG A 90 5.89 1.71 21.80
N PHE A 91 6.72 0.78 21.35
CA PHE A 91 6.99 -0.45 22.11
C PHE A 91 7.64 -0.09 23.44
N SER A 92 7.19 -0.75 24.51
CA SER A 92 7.79 -0.57 25.83
C SER A 92 9.23 -1.07 25.81
N GLU A 93 10.09 -0.50 26.65
CA GLU A 93 11.51 -0.87 26.70
C GLU A 93 11.71 -2.35 27.03
N LYS A 94 10.79 -2.91 27.84
CA LYS A 94 10.73 -4.34 28.15
C LYS A 94 10.55 -5.19 26.90
N VAL A 95 9.62 -4.82 26.03
CA VAL A 95 9.35 -5.54 24.78
C VAL A 95 10.56 -5.45 23.84
N LYS A 96 11.15 -4.26 23.71
CA LYS A 96 12.35 -4.06 22.88
C LYS A 96 13.52 -4.91 23.37
N GLY A 97 13.83 -4.86 24.67
CA GLY A 97 14.92 -5.64 25.27
C GLY A 97 14.75 -7.14 25.06
N TYR A 98 13.51 -7.65 25.22
CA TYR A 98 13.21 -9.06 24.94
C TYR A 98 13.44 -9.45 23.48
N LEU A 99 12.92 -8.65 22.53
CA LEU A 99 13.09 -8.93 21.10
C LEU A 99 14.56 -8.79 20.65
N LEU A 100 15.29 -7.83 21.22
CA LEU A 100 16.71 -7.65 20.97
C LEU A 100 17.50 -8.86 21.45
N GLY A 101 17.24 -9.36 22.66
CA GLY A 101 17.87 -10.58 23.17
C GLY A 101 17.61 -11.81 22.30
N ILE A 102 16.38 -11.96 21.77
CA ILE A 102 16.06 -13.02 20.79
C ILE A 102 16.85 -12.84 19.49
N PHE A 103 16.98 -11.61 19.00
CA PHE A 103 17.73 -11.31 17.79
C PHE A 103 19.21 -11.66 17.94
N GLU A 104 19.82 -11.23 19.04
CA GLU A 104 21.23 -11.50 19.37
C GLU A 104 21.48 -13.00 19.60
N ALA A 105 20.58 -13.70 20.29
CA ALA A 105 20.69 -15.16 20.45
C ALA A 105 20.61 -15.90 19.11
N GLY A 106 19.74 -15.44 18.19
CA GLY A 106 19.66 -15.97 16.84
C GLY A 106 20.90 -15.67 16.00
N ASP A 107 21.58 -14.57 16.30
CA ASP A 107 22.80 -14.15 15.64
C ASP A 107 24.01 -14.98 16.09
N VAL A 108 24.15 -15.20 17.41
CA VAL A 108 25.18 -16.06 18.01
C VAL A 108 25.01 -17.53 17.57
N SER A 109 23.76 -18.02 17.53
CA SER A 109 23.47 -19.40 17.10
C SER A 109 23.48 -19.59 15.58
N GLY A 110 23.51 -18.51 14.79
CA GLY A 110 23.36 -18.52 13.34
C GLY A 110 21.96 -18.92 12.84
N ARG A 111 20.97 -19.09 13.73
CA ARG A 111 19.59 -19.45 13.38
C ARG A 111 18.63 -18.37 13.85
N LYS A 112 18.01 -17.67 12.88
CA LYS A 112 16.99 -16.64 13.16
C LYS A 112 15.75 -17.25 13.80
N ALA A 113 15.22 -16.60 14.82
CA ALA A 113 13.95 -16.97 15.43
C ALA A 113 12.78 -16.78 14.44
N ASN A 114 11.82 -17.70 14.46
CA ASN A 114 10.60 -17.56 13.67
C ASN A 114 9.67 -16.52 14.32
N PRO A 115 9.25 -15.46 13.60
CA PRO A 115 8.40 -14.40 14.17
C PRO A 115 7.07 -14.90 14.78
N SER A 116 6.44 -15.93 14.20
CA SER A 116 5.20 -16.51 14.75
C SER A 116 5.45 -17.19 16.10
N THR A 117 6.57 -17.88 16.21
CA THR A 117 6.99 -18.49 17.49
C THR A 117 7.31 -17.42 18.52
N VAL A 118 7.95 -16.31 18.12
CA VAL A 118 8.23 -15.18 19.03
C VAL A 118 6.94 -14.58 19.59
N VAL A 119 5.92 -14.36 18.74
CA VAL A 119 4.60 -13.87 19.19
C VAL A 119 3.98 -14.82 20.22
N GLN A 120 4.01 -16.13 19.97
CA GLN A 120 3.48 -17.10 20.90
C GLN A 120 4.27 -17.13 22.21
N ASN A 121 5.60 -17.05 22.12
CA ASN A 121 6.49 -17.02 23.27
C ASN A 121 6.25 -15.78 24.14
N MET A 122 6.01 -14.60 23.54
CA MET A 122 5.65 -13.40 24.29
C MET A 122 4.40 -13.61 25.16
N ARG A 123 3.40 -14.37 24.69
CA ARG A 123 2.14 -14.60 25.42
C ARG A 123 2.30 -15.54 26.61
N VAL A 124 3.31 -16.41 26.59
CA VAL A 124 3.56 -17.41 27.65
C VAL A 124 4.79 -17.07 28.49
N ALA A 125 5.58 -16.07 28.11
CA ALA A 125 6.78 -15.66 28.83
C ALA A 125 6.46 -15.22 30.25
N ARG A 126 7.26 -15.73 31.19
CA ARG A 126 7.14 -15.45 32.63
C ARG A 126 8.41 -14.78 33.13
N ASN A 127 8.24 -13.90 34.12
CA ASN A 127 9.35 -13.38 34.92
C ASN A 127 9.78 -14.46 35.94
N ASP A 128 10.90 -14.21 36.64
CA ASP A 128 11.45 -15.12 37.65
C ASP A 128 10.50 -15.36 38.85
N ASP A 129 9.58 -14.42 39.10
CA ASP A 129 8.53 -14.52 40.11
C ASP A 129 7.30 -15.34 39.66
N GLY A 130 7.31 -15.88 38.43
CA GLY A 130 6.21 -16.64 37.83
C GLY A 130 5.07 -15.79 37.25
N SER A 131 5.14 -14.46 37.38
CA SER A 131 4.16 -13.55 36.78
C SER A 131 4.33 -13.45 35.26
N ASN A 132 3.28 -13.04 34.54
CA ASN A 132 3.36 -12.79 33.10
C ASN A 132 4.37 -11.67 32.81
N MET A 133 5.30 -11.91 31.89
CA MET A 133 6.32 -10.92 31.52
C MET A 133 5.71 -9.70 30.80
N PHE A 134 4.64 -9.90 30.04
CA PHE A 134 3.96 -8.86 29.28
C PHE A 134 2.45 -8.83 29.54
N LYS A 135 1.86 -7.65 29.46
CA LYS A 135 0.39 -7.50 29.49
C LYS A 135 -0.22 -7.75 28.10
N PRO A 136 -1.51 -8.09 28.00
CA PRO A 136 -2.18 -8.30 26.71
C PRO A 136 -2.09 -7.12 25.74
N LEU A 137 -2.02 -5.88 26.26
CA LEU A 137 -1.86 -4.66 25.47
C LEU A 137 -0.43 -4.47 24.92
N GLU A 138 0.55 -5.18 25.48
CA GLU A 138 1.96 -5.16 25.05
C GLU A 138 2.29 -6.31 24.09
N TYR A 139 1.35 -7.22 23.84
CA TYR A 139 1.53 -8.29 22.87
C TYR A 139 1.62 -7.69 21.47
N LEU A 140 2.65 -8.10 20.75
CA LEU A 140 2.86 -7.65 19.39
C LEU A 140 2.24 -8.63 18.40
N GLU A 141 1.70 -8.07 17.32
CA GLU A 141 1.27 -8.79 16.14
C GLU A 141 2.48 -9.36 15.38
N LEU A 142 2.21 -10.36 14.53
CA LEU A 142 3.22 -10.97 13.68
C LEU A 142 3.93 -9.94 12.78
N SER A 143 3.14 -9.04 12.17
CA SER A 143 3.66 -7.99 11.29
C SER A 143 4.59 -7.01 12.02
N GLN A 144 4.26 -6.69 13.28
CA GLN A 144 5.09 -5.82 14.12
C GLN A 144 6.44 -6.47 14.45
N ASN A 145 6.43 -7.77 14.78
CA ASN A 145 7.66 -8.55 14.99
C ASN A 145 8.52 -8.60 13.73
N CYS A 146 7.95 -8.99 12.58
CA CYS A 146 8.67 -9.05 11.31
C CYS A 146 9.30 -7.70 10.94
N SER A 147 8.54 -6.62 11.11
CA SER A 147 9.00 -5.26 10.84
C SER A 147 10.13 -4.84 11.77
N TYR A 148 10.05 -5.18 13.07
CA TYR A 148 11.09 -4.89 14.04
C TYR A 148 12.40 -5.66 13.76
N PHE A 149 12.32 -6.98 13.53
CA PHE A 149 13.49 -7.78 13.18
C PHE A 149 14.15 -7.34 11.87
N SER A 150 13.35 -6.89 10.88
CA SER A 150 13.88 -6.33 9.63
C SER A 150 14.67 -5.05 9.88
N ARG A 151 14.16 -4.16 10.76
CA ARG A 151 14.89 -2.95 11.17
C ARG A 151 16.18 -3.30 11.89
N LEU A 152 16.16 -4.22 12.87
CA LEU A 152 17.38 -4.67 13.56
C LEU A 152 18.43 -5.22 12.59
N ALA A 153 18.02 -6.02 11.60
CA ALA A 153 18.92 -6.53 10.58
C ALA A 153 19.50 -5.41 9.69
N CYS A 154 18.71 -4.40 9.34
CA CYS A 154 19.21 -3.22 8.61
C CYS A 154 20.21 -2.41 9.45
N LEU A 155 19.89 -2.15 10.72
CA LEU A 155 20.77 -1.44 11.65
C LEU A 155 22.09 -2.20 11.85
N LYS A 156 22.04 -3.53 11.93
CA LYS A 156 23.24 -4.34 12.00
C LYS A 156 24.11 -4.20 10.76
N ARG A 157 23.51 -4.30 9.57
CA ARG A 157 24.23 -4.17 8.29
C ARG A 157 24.86 -2.79 8.10
N SER A 158 24.26 -1.74 8.64
CA SER A 158 24.80 -0.39 8.58
C SER A 158 25.82 -0.09 9.69
N GLY A 159 26.14 -1.06 10.56
CA GLY A 159 27.03 -0.88 11.70
C GLY A 159 26.45 -0.03 12.84
N LYS A 160 25.19 0.40 12.73
CA LYS A 160 24.51 1.27 13.70
C LYS A 160 23.84 0.51 14.84
N LEU A 161 23.92 -0.82 14.88
CA LEU A 161 23.34 -1.60 15.97
C LEU A 161 24.20 -1.53 17.25
N GLN A 162 25.52 -1.31 17.12
CA GLN A 162 26.40 -0.97 18.24
C GLN A 162 26.35 0.54 18.45
N GLY A 163 25.60 0.93 19.48
CA GLY A 163 25.10 2.28 19.66
C GLY A 163 23.59 2.20 19.51
N VAL A 164 22.88 2.19 20.63
CA VAL A 164 21.45 2.48 20.69
C VAL A 164 21.20 3.59 19.67
N VAL A 165 20.51 3.28 18.56
CA VAL A 165 20.22 4.29 17.55
C VAL A 165 19.31 5.27 18.25
N GLU A 166 19.92 6.33 18.74
CA GLU A 166 19.26 7.44 19.38
C GLU A 166 18.20 7.98 18.43
N ASP A 167 17.15 8.50 19.05
CA ASP A 167 15.86 8.97 18.56
C ASP A 167 15.87 9.84 17.28
N HIS A 168 16.99 10.09 16.60
CA HIS A 168 17.10 11.07 15.51
C HIS A 168 16.13 10.83 14.34
N ASP A 169 15.90 9.58 13.95
CA ASP A 169 14.91 9.25 12.91
C ASP A 169 13.45 9.32 13.43
N LEU A 170 13.24 9.25 14.74
CA LEU A 170 11.93 9.37 15.40
C LEU A 170 11.59 10.84 15.74
N GLU A 171 12.58 11.65 16.08
CA GLU A 171 12.50 13.10 16.25
C GLU A 171 12.18 13.78 14.92
N ALA A 172 12.78 13.33 13.81
CA ALA A 172 12.43 13.82 12.48
C ALA A 172 10.95 13.58 12.13
N ILE A 173 10.40 12.43 12.53
CA ILE A 173 8.99 12.09 12.32
C ILE A 173 8.08 12.87 13.27
N ILE A 174 8.45 13.06 14.54
CA ILE A 174 7.69 13.87 15.50
C ILE A 174 7.70 15.35 15.10
N HIS A 175 8.84 15.89 14.68
CA HIS A 175 8.94 17.25 14.18
C HIS A 175 8.07 17.44 12.93
N ALA A 176 8.07 16.49 11.99
CA ALA A 176 7.20 16.55 10.82
C ALA A 176 5.71 16.57 11.20
N ILE A 177 5.29 15.79 12.20
CA ILE A 177 3.92 15.78 12.71
C ILE A 177 3.57 17.12 13.37
N ASN A 178 4.44 17.63 14.26
CA ASN A 178 4.22 18.90 14.95
C ASN A 178 4.22 20.10 13.98
N THR A 179 5.00 20.05 12.89
CA THR A 179 4.98 21.10 11.86
C THR A 179 3.69 21.13 11.04
N GLU A 180 3.06 19.98 10.81
CA GLU A 180 1.75 19.92 10.16
C GLU A 180 0.64 20.41 11.13
N GLU A 181 0.76 20.12 12.42
CA GLU A 181 -0.15 20.65 13.45
C GLU A 181 -0.01 22.17 13.63
N ALA A 182 1.20 22.73 13.58
CA ALA A 182 1.43 24.18 13.66
C ALA A 182 0.89 24.94 12.44
N LYS A 183 0.99 24.36 11.24
CA LYS A 183 0.38 24.91 10.02
C LYS A 183 -1.15 24.91 10.09
N ALA A 184 -1.74 23.92 10.74
CA ALA A 184 -3.19 23.82 10.92
C ALA A 184 -3.74 24.84 11.94
N GLN A 185 -2.91 25.43 12.81
CA GLN A 185 -3.30 26.43 13.80
C GLN A 185 -3.14 27.89 13.34
N LEU A 186 -2.48 28.12 12.19
CA LEU A 186 -2.26 29.44 11.59
C LEU A 186 -3.28 29.79 10.50
N VAL A 187 -4.31 28.96 10.32
CA VAL A 187 -5.48 29.18 9.45
C VAL A 187 -6.71 29.37 10.31
#